data_AF-A0A939QZX6-F1
#
_entry.id   AF-A0A939QZX6-F1
#
_cell.length_a   1.000
_cell.length_b   1.000
_cell.length_c   1.000
_cell.angle_alpha   90.00
_cell.angle_beta   90.00
_cell.angle_gamma   90.00
#
_symmetry.space_group_name_H-M   'P 1'
#
loop_
_entity.id
_entity.type
_entity.pdbx_description
1 polymer ?
#
loop_
_entity_poly.entity_id
_entity_poly.type
_entity_poly.pdbx_seq_one_letter_code
_entity_poly.pdbx_strand_id
1 'polypeptide(L)' 'MAKRKSTKVAGVDPAYFDKQREALRRSHRKTVFFNDKELAAIQEYCRRFKVGSRSALIRQSVMERVLRGLEENHPTLF' A
#
# COMPACT_ATOMS: atom_id res chain seq x y z
N MET A 1 0.29 17.43 -21.83
CA MET A 1 0.02 16.44 -20.75
C MET A 1 -1.17 15.57 -21.17
N ALA A 2 -0.93 14.43 -21.80
CA ALA A 2 -2.00 13.59 -22.35
C ALA A 2 -2.76 12.85 -21.24
N LYS A 3 -4.06 13.11 -21.09
CA LYS A 3 -4.96 12.29 -20.26
C LYS A 3 -5.04 10.89 -20.87
N ARG A 4 -4.47 9.88 -20.19
CA ARG A 4 -4.70 8.47 -20.52
C ARG A 4 -6.19 8.17 -20.32
N LYS A 5 -6.93 7.97 -21.42
CA LYS A 5 -8.32 7.47 -21.38
C LYS A 5 -8.30 6.06 -20.79
N SER A 6 -8.95 5.87 -19.64
CA SER A 6 -9.19 4.55 -19.06
C SER A 6 -10.07 3.75 -20.03
N THR A 7 -9.57 2.60 -20.46
CA THR A 7 -10.35 1.59 -21.17
C THR A 7 -11.44 1.12 -20.23
N LYS A 8 -12.68 1.62 -20.41
CA LYS A 8 -13.83 1.12 -19.66
C LYS A 8 -14.01 -0.35 -20.04
N VAL A 9 -13.91 -1.25 -19.07
CA VAL A 9 -14.24 -2.66 -19.25
C VAL A 9 -15.74 -2.71 -19.58
N ALA A 10 -16.07 -3.10 -20.81
CA ALA A 10 -17.45 -3.13 -21.27
C ALA A 10 -18.27 -4.10 -20.41
N GLY A 11 -19.37 -3.64 -19.82
CA GLY A 11 -20.36 -4.48 -19.13
C GLY A 11 -20.48 -4.34 -17.61
N VAL A 12 -19.68 -3.48 -16.96
CA VAL A 12 -19.79 -3.23 -15.50
C VAL A 12 -20.36 -1.84 -15.24
N ASP A 13 -21.35 -1.74 -14.34
CA ASP A 13 -21.93 -0.48 -13.89
C ASP A 13 -20.83 0.46 -13.35
N PRO A 14 -20.70 1.70 -13.86
CA PRO A 14 -19.78 2.70 -13.32
C PRO A 14 -19.82 2.84 -11.79
N ALA A 15 -20.99 2.71 -11.15
CA ALA A 15 -21.15 2.83 -9.70
C ALA A 15 -20.39 1.74 -8.91
N TYR A 16 -20.18 0.57 -9.51
CA TYR A 16 -19.39 -0.51 -8.90
C TYR A 16 -17.93 -0.10 -8.68
N PHE A 17 -17.31 0.52 -9.69
CA PHE A 17 -15.91 0.94 -9.60
C PHE A 17 -15.71 2.03 -8.55
N ASP A 18 -16.66 2.94 -8.40
CA ASP A 18 -16.60 3.98 -7.38
C ASP A 18 -16.71 3.40 -5.97
N LYS A 19 -17.64 2.46 -5.74
CA LYS A 19 -17.75 1.74 -4.46
C LYS A 19 -16.47 0.98 -4.09
N GLN A 20 -15.82 0.33 -5.06
CA GLN A 20 -14.54 -0.35 -4.84
C GLN A 20 -13.40 0.62 -4.50
N ARG A 21 -13.34 1.76 -5.19
CA ARG A 21 -12.36 2.82 -4.89
C ARG A 21 -12.57 3.41 -3.50
N GLU A 22 -13.82 3.58 -3.09
CA GLU A 22 -14.17 4.04 -1.74
C GLU A 22 -13.75 3.04 -0.67
N ALA A 23 -14.00 1.74 -0.88
CA ALA A 23 -13.60 0.69 0.05
C ALA A 23 -12.07 0.61 0.25
N LEU A 24 -11.29 0.89 -0.80
CA LEU A 24 -9.82 0.91 -0.76
C LEU A 24 -9.22 2.25 -0.30
N ARG A 25 -10.06 3.24 0.01
CA ARG A 25 -9.61 4.57 0.41
C ARG A 25 -8.91 4.49 1.77
N ARG A 26 -7.68 5.01 1.81
CA ARG A 26 -6.89 5.10 3.03
C ARG A 26 -7.36 6.30 3.86
N SER A 27 -8.22 6.06 4.84
CA SER A 27 -8.84 7.10 5.69
C SER A 27 -8.17 7.26 7.06
N HIS A 28 -7.50 6.22 7.56
CA HIS A 28 -6.95 6.21 8.92
C HIS A 28 -5.49 6.70 8.95
N ARG A 29 -5.24 7.80 9.67
CA ARG A 29 -3.88 8.32 9.90
C ARG A 29 -3.12 7.43 10.89
N LYS A 30 -1.84 7.20 10.60
CA LYS A 30 -0.88 6.53 11.49
C LYS A 30 0.43 7.32 11.51
N THR A 31 1.06 7.41 12.68
CA THR A 31 2.32 8.12 12.91
C THR A 31 3.31 7.17 13.54
N VAL A 32 4.54 7.15 13.05
CA VAL A 32 5.67 6.39 13.59
C VAL A 32 6.83 7.35 13.72
N PHE A 33 7.53 7.29 14.85
CA PHE A 33 8.72 8.08 15.10
C PHE A 33 9.95 7.21 14.84
N PHE A 34 10.92 7.78 14.14
CA PHE A 34 12.21 7.16 13.85
C PHE A 34 13.32 8.00 14.45
N ASN A 35 14.40 7.36 14.87
CA ASN A 35 15.62 8.08 15.21
C ASN A 35 16.38 8.51 13.93
N ASP A 36 17.42 9.32 14.11
CA ASP A 36 18.20 9.87 13.00
C ASP A 36 18.85 8.80 12.12
N LYS A 37 19.34 7.71 12.73
CA LYS A 37 20.00 6.61 12.01
C LYS A 37 19.01 5.81 11.18
N GLU A 38 17.84 5.52 11.73
CA GLU A 38 16.74 4.85 11.04
C GLU A 38 16.25 5.70 9.86
N LEU A 39 16.09 7.00 10.07
CA LEU A 39 15.67 7.90 9.01
C LEU A 39 16.70 7.98 7.88
N ALA A 40 17.99 8.08 8.23
CA ALA A 40 19.08 8.07 7.25
C ALA A 40 19.11 6.76 6.43
N ALA A 41 18.93 5.61 7.09
CA ALA A 41 18.86 4.32 6.43
C ALA A 41 17.68 4.22 5.45
N ILE A 42 16.49 4.69 5.85
CA ILE A 42 15.30 4.72 4.99
C ILE A 42 15.53 5.64 3.78
N GLN A 43 16.14 6.80 3.99
CA GLN A 43 16.44 7.74 2.90
C GLN A 43 17.43 7.13 1.89
N GLU A 44 18.49 6.51 2.37
CA GLU A 44 19.48 5.86 1.50
C GLU A 44 18.86 4.69 0.72
N TYR A 45 18.01 3.89 1.37
CA TYR A 45 17.24 2.85 0.69
C TYR A 45 16.36 3.44 -0.42
N CYS A 46 15.63 4.52 -0.13
CA CYS A 46 14.78 5.16 -1.13
C CYS A 46 15.58 5.73 -2.31
N ARG A 47 16.76 6.29 -2.05
CA ARG A 47 17.68 6.82 -3.07
C ARG A 47 18.21 5.70 -3.97
N ARG A 48 18.69 4.61 -3.37
CA ARG A 48 19.30 3.47 -4.08
C ARG A 48 18.30 2.73 -4.96
N PHE A 49 17.09 2.52 -4.46
CA PHE A 49 16.05 1.75 -5.16
C PHE A 49 15.00 2.62 -5.87
N LYS A 50 15.20 3.94 -5.94
CA LYS A 50 14.31 4.91 -6.60
C LYS A 50 12.85 4.80 -6.13
N VAL A 51 12.67 4.65 -4.81
CA VAL A 51 11.34 4.54 -4.21
C VAL A 51 10.65 5.91 -4.25
N GLY A 52 9.56 6.01 -5.00
CA GLY A 52 8.83 7.27 -5.20
C GLY A 52 8.01 7.74 -3.99
N SER A 53 7.73 6.87 -3.01
CA SER A 53 6.96 7.23 -1.81
C SER A 53 7.39 6.45 -0.58
N ARG A 54 7.93 7.17 0.41
CA ARG A 54 8.29 6.63 1.73
C ARG A 54 7.09 6.02 2.46
N SER A 55 5.93 6.68 2.39
CA SER A 55 4.71 6.18 3.02
C SER A 55 4.22 4.89 2.37
N ALA A 56 4.39 4.74 1.05
CA ALA A 56 4.06 3.50 0.36
C ALA A 56 4.98 2.35 0.79
N LEU A 57 6.29 2.61 0.89
CA LEU A 57 7.28 1.65 1.38
C LEU A 57 6.93 1.14 2.78
N ILE A 58 6.80 2.06 3.75
CA ILE A 58 6.50 1.70 5.14
C ILE A 58 5.21 0.88 5.21
N ARG A 59 4.16 1.32 4.53
CA ARG A 59 2.88 0.60 4.50
C ARG A 59 3.03 -0.81 3.91
N GLN A 60 3.72 -0.96 2.79
CA GLN A 60 3.91 -2.25 2.13
C GLN A 60 4.68 -3.21 3.04
N SER A 61 5.80 -2.75 3.60
CA SER A 61 6.62 -3.57 4.51
C SER A 61 5.84 -4.05 5.73
N VAL A 62 5.02 -3.16 6.33
CA VAL A 62 4.19 -3.53 7.49
C VAL A 62 3.09 -4.52 7.07
N MET A 63 2.38 -4.26 5.97
CA MET A 63 1.30 -5.17 5.52
C MET A 63 1.83 -6.53 5.08
N GLU A 64 2.99 -6.58 4.43
CA GLU A 64 3.63 -7.84 4.06
C GLU A 64 3.89 -8.70 5.30
N ARG A 65 4.44 -8.11 6.37
CA ARG A 65 4.67 -8.84 7.62
C ARG A 65 3.37 -9.28 8.30
N VAL A 66 2.36 -8.42 8.33
CA VAL A 66 1.06 -8.73 8.96
C VAL A 66 0.36 -9.87 8.23
N LEU A 67 0.23 -9.77 6.90
CA LEU A 67 -0.45 -10.78 6.09
C LEU A 67 0.26 -12.12 6.18
N ARG A 68 1.59 -12.13 6.07
CA ARG A 68 2.39 -13.34 6.24
C ARG A 68 2.19 -13.98 7.61
N GLY A 69 2.18 -13.19 8.68
CA GLY A 69 1.92 -13.70 10.03
C GLY A 69 0.50 -14.29 10.19
N LEU A 70 -0.50 -13.70 9.54
CA LEU A 70 -1.86 -14.24 9.53
C LEU A 70 -1.97 -15.54 8.72
N GLU A 71 -1.28 -15.60 7.59
CA GLU A 71 -1.17 -16.81 6.75
C GLU A 71 -0.39 -17.92 7.46
N GLU A 72 0.65 -17.62 8.23
CA GLU A 72 1.42 -18.65 8.94
C GLU A 72 0.65 -19.23 10.14
N ASN A 73 -0.24 -18.45 10.76
CA ASN A 73 -0.95 -18.81 11.99
C ASN A 73 -2.46 -19.00 11.78
N HIS A 74 -2.90 -19.23 10.55
CA HIS A 74 -4.31 -19.53 10.31
C HIS A 74 -4.65 -20.85 11.01
N PRO A 75 -5.82 -20.94 11.68
CA PRO A 75 -6.23 -22.17 12.33
C PRO A 75 -6.34 -23.26 11.26
N THR A 76 -5.45 -24.26 11.34
CA THR A 76 -5.55 -25.45 10.51
C THR A 76 -6.75 -26.25 10.99
N LEU A 77 -7.50 -26.81 10.05
CA LEU A 77 -8.72 -27.56 10.29
C LEU A 77 -8.45 -28.95 10.91
N PHE A 78 -7.48 -29.08 11.83
CA PHE A 78 -7.19 -30.25 12.65
C PHE A 78 -6.45 -29.80 13.92
#